data_AF-A0A844IFY4-F1
#
_entry.id   AF-A0A844IFY4-F1
#
_cell.length_a   1.000
_cell.length_b   1.000
_cell.length_c   1.000
_cell.angle_alpha   90.00
_cell.angle_beta   90.00
_cell.angle_gamma   90.00
#
_symmetry.space_group_name_H-M   'P 1'
#
loop_
_entity.id
_entity.type
_entity.pdbx_description
1 polymer ?
#
loop_
_entity_poly.entity_id
_entity_poly.type
_entity_poly.pdbx_seq_one_letter_code
_entity_poly.pdbx_strand_id
1 'polypeptide(L)'
;MGILAAVKQNRRTDQILQIVSYAGQGIPSFITVLFLLFFAQLTTHYPLPMIYYIIRSRSDGKYLTARVDDDTSGYLLLFKEDFEAMSYLNTHAADLANRLTVEPLASNQIGSLLKRWGFAGVGIVNDPLLPEIEFLQHI
;
A
#
# COMPACT_ATOMS: atom_id res chain seq x y z
N MET A 1 -55.09 -17.98 43.87
CA MET A 1 -54.99 -17.95 42.39
C MET A 1 -53.65 -17.35 41.96
N GLY A 2 -52.49 -17.94 42.33
CA GLY A 2 -51.18 -17.26 42.18
C GLY A 2 -50.08 -18.09 41.48
N ILE A 3 -50.33 -19.37 41.20
CA ILE A 3 -49.29 -20.29 40.71
C ILE A 3 -49.57 -20.80 39.28
N LEU A 4 -50.84 -20.75 38.84
CA LEU A 4 -51.23 -21.15 37.48
C LEU A 4 -50.97 -20.05 36.43
N ALA A 5 -50.81 -18.80 36.84
CA ALA A 5 -50.50 -17.68 35.94
C ALA A 5 -49.01 -17.63 35.55
N ALA A 6 -48.11 -18.12 36.41
CA ALA A 6 -46.67 -18.06 36.18
C ALA A 6 -46.16 -19.10 35.15
N VAL A 7 -46.87 -20.22 34.97
CA VAL A 7 -46.44 -21.29 34.05
C VAL A 7 -46.71 -20.96 32.57
N LYS A 8 -47.65 -20.05 32.26
CA LYS A 8 -48.04 -19.71 30.88
C LYS A 8 -47.32 -18.47 30.31
N GLN A 9 -46.52 -17.79 31.12
CA GLN A 9 -45.81 -16.56 30.74
C GLN A 9 -44.35 -16.81 30.33
N ASN A 10 -44.03 -17.99 29.82
CA ASN A 10 -42.78 -18.24 29.11
C ASN A 10 -42.94 -17.91 27.61
N ARG A 11 -43.48 -16.71 27.31
CA ARG A 11 -43.71 -16.29 25.93
C ARG A 11 -42.35 -16.15 25.26
N ARG A 12 -42.12 -16.89 24.17
CA ARG A 12 -40.87 -16.82 23.37
C ARG A 12 -40.49 -15.39 22.99
N THR A 13 -41.47 -14.49 22.88
CA THR A 13 -41.24 -13.06 22.70
C THR A 13 -40.47 -12.44 23.86
N ASP A 14 -40.83 -12.68 25.12
CA ASP A 14 -40.08 -12.18 26.28
C ASP A 14 -38.66 -12.75 26.31
N GLN A 15 -38.47 -14.02 25.92
CA GLN A 15 -37.14 -14.61 25.81
C GLN A 15 -36.30 -13.96 24.70
N ILE A 16 -36.89 -13.67 23.54
CA ILE A 16 -36.22 -12.96 22.44
C ILE A 16 -35.90 -11.52 22.85
N LEU A 17 -36.84 -10.83 23.49
CA LEU A 17 -36.65 -9.49 24.05
C LEU A 17 -35.53 -9.49 25.09
N GLN A 18 -35.43 -10.52 25.92
CA GLN A 18 -34.37 -10.67 26.91
C GLN A 18 -33.01 -10.94 26.26
N ILE A 19 -32.94 -11.77 25.21
CA ILE A 19 -31.70 -12.03 24.46
C ILE A 19 -31.21 -10.77 23.73
N VAL A 20 -32.13 -10.03 23.09
CA VAL A 20 -31.81 -8.77 22.43
C VAL A 20 -31.40 -7.69 23.44
N SER A 21 -32.07 -7.64 24.60
CA SER A 21 -31.68 -6.76 25.70
C SER A 21 -30.29 -7.14 26.23
N TYR A 22 -29.99 -8.42 26.44
CA TYR A 22 -28.67 -8.89 26.87
C TYR A 22 -27.57 -8.57 25.86
N ALA A 23 -27.86 -8.67 24.56
CA ALA A 23 -26.92 -8.31 23.50
C ALA A 23 -26.62 -6.80 23.46
N GLY A 24 -27.61 -5.96 23.80
CA GLY A 24 -27.46 -4.49 23.84
C GLY A 24 -26.98 -3.92 25.18
N GLN A 25 -27.16 -4.63 26.30
CA GLN A 25 -27.03 -4.08 27.66
C GLN A 25 -25.65 -4.28 28.30
N GLY A 26 -24.77 -5.09 27.72
CA GLY A 26 -23.42 -5.25 28.25
C GLY A 26 -22.91 -6.68 28.18
N ILE A 27 -22.67 -7.16 26.96
CA ILE A 27 -21.63 -8.15 26.76
C ILE A 27 -20.36 -7.58 27.43
N PRO A 28 -19.61 -8.33 28.27
CA PRO A 28 -18.37 -7.81 28.85
C PRO A 28 -17.53 -7.19 27.74
N SER A 29 -17.21 -5.89 27.90
CA SER A 29 -16.64 -4.98 26.88
C SER A 29 -15.62 -5.66 25.95
N PHE A 30 -14.82 -6.57 26.50
CA PHE A 30 -13.86 -7.39 25.80
C PHE A 30 -14.39 -8.11 24.54
N ILE A 31 -15.53 -8.81 24.59
CA ILE A 31 -16.01 -9.58 23.42
C ILE A 31 -16.47 -8.64 22.31
N THR A 32 -17.13 -7.54 22.65
CA THR A 32 -17.54 -6.51 21.68
C THR A 32 -16.33 -5.86 21.02
N VAL A 33 -15.30 -5.51 21.80
CA VAL A 33 -14.04 -4.97 21.28
C VAL A 33 -13.34 -5.99 20.40
N LEU A 34 -13.25 -7.25 20.82
CA LEU A 34 -12.64 -8.33 20.03
C LEU A 34 -13.40 -8.59 18.73
N PHE A 35 -14.73 -8.57 18.76
CA PHE A 35 -15.58 -8.71 17.58
C PHE A 35 -15.40 -7.54 16.62
N LEU A 36 -15.37 -6.30 17.12
CA LEU A 36 -15.10 -5.11 16.30
C LEU A 36 -13.69 -5.14 15.71
N LEU A 37 -12.68 -5.58 16.47
CA LEU A 37 -11.32 -5.79 15.96
C LEU A 37 -11.30 -6.87 14.89
N PHE A 38 -11.91 -8.03 15.11
CA PHE A 38 -12.01 -9.10 14.13
C PHE A 38 -12.71 -8.66 12.84
N PHE A 39 -13.82 -7.92 12.97
CA PHE A 39 -14.53 -7.34 11.84
C PHE A 39 -13.69 -6.29 11.10
N ALA A 40 -12.94 -5.45 11.83
CA ALA A 40 -11.97 -4.55 11.21
C ALA A 40 -10.92 -5.34 10.42
N GLN A 41 -10.34 -6.41 11.00
CA GLN A 41 -9.38 -7.28 10.33
C GLN A 41 -9.94 -7.96 9.06
N LEU A 42 -11.25 -8.27 9.02
CA LEU A 42 -11.93 -8.82 7.84
C LEU A 42 -12.01 -7.82 6.67
N THR A 43 -12.01 -6.51 6.96
CA THR A 43 -12.10 -5.44 5.95
C THR A 43 -10.74 -4.86 5.55
N THR A 44 -9.70 -5.07 6.37
CA THR A 44 -8.36 -4.48 6.15
C THR A 44 -7.47 -5.26 5.18
N HIS A 45 -7.99 -6.18 4.37
CA HIS A 45 -7.18 -6.86 3.35
C HIS A 45 -6.97 -5.97 2.11
N TYR A 46 -6.25 -4.86 2.30
CA TYR A 46 -5.52 -4.21 1.22
C TYR A 46 -4.06 -4.64 1.34
N PRO A 47 -3.47 -5.31 0.34
CA PRO A 47 -2.04 -5.59 0.37
C PRO A 47 -1.30 -4.25 0.49
N LEU A 48 -0.39 -4.15 1.44
CA LEU A 48 0.46 -2.96 1.58
C LEU A 48 1.21 -2.76 0.25
N PRO A 49 1.23 -1.53 -0.30
CA PRO A 49 1.95 -1.28 -1.53
C PRO A 49 3.45 -1.51 -1.30
N MET A 50 4.08 -2.22 -2.24
CA MET A 50 5.53 -2.35 -2.26
C MET A 50 6.13 -0.97 -2.52
N ILE A 51 7.17 -0.62 -1.76
CA ILE A 51 7.85 0.66 -1.90
C ILE A 51 9.09 0.45 -2.76
N TYR A 52 9.18 1.22 -3.83
CA TYR A 52 10.38 1.37 -4.64
C TYR A 52 10.99 2.73 -4.39
N TYR A 53 12.26 2.90 -4.73
CA TYR A 53 12.95 4.18 -4.65
C TYR A 53 13.21 4.67 -6.07
N ILE A 54 12.99 5.97 -6.29
CA ILE A 54 13.21 6.65 -7.56
C ILE A 54 14.12 7.84 -7.35
N ILE A 55 14.87 8.20 -8.39
CA ILE A 55 15.72 9.39 -8.37
C ILE A 55 15.00 10.51 -9.11
N ARG A 56 14.85 11.65 -8.43
CA ARG A 56 14.21 12.86 -8.95
C ARG A 56 15.18 14.03 -8.89
N SER A 57 15.11 14.89 -9.89
CA SER A 57 15.81 16.18 -9.90
C SER A 57 15.03 17.22 -9.09
N ARG A 58 15.74 17.90 -8.18
CA ARG A 58 15.24 18.94 -7.28
C ARG A 58 14.96 20.26 -8.02
N SER A 59 15.60 20.49 -9.17
CA SER A 59 15.47 21.74 -9.93
C SER A 59 14.29 21.75 -10.90
N ASP A 60 14.03 20.63 -11.58
CA ASP A 60 12.99 20.55 -12.63
C ASP A 60 11.94 19.47 -12.35
N GLY A 61 12.09 18.69 -11.27
CA GLY A 61 11.16 17.65 -10.86
C GLY A 61 11.17 16.41 -11.75
N LYS A 62 12.06 16.33 -12.74
CA LYS A 62 12.16 15.19 -13.65
C LYS A 62 12.72 13.96 -12.96
N TYR A 63 12.38 12.79 -13.50
CA TYR A 63 12.84 11.51 -12.99
C TYR A 63 14.00 10.96 -13.80
N LEU A 64 14.87 10.20 -13.14
CA LEU A 64 15.91 9.44 -13.79
C LEU A 64 15.27 8.33 -14.64
N THR A 65 15.65 8.28 -15.91
CA THR A 65 15.11 7.31 -16.87
C THR A 65 16.25 6.64 -17.64
N ALA A 66 16.06 5.37 -17.97
CA ALA A 66 16.86 4.69 -18.97
C ALA A 66 16.21 4.86 -20.35
N ARG A 67 17.04 4.99 -21.38
CA ARG A 67 16.60 4.99 -22.78
C ARG A 67 17.15 3.74 -23.43
N VAL A 68 16.26 2.90 -23.91
CA VAL A 68 16.60 1.72 -24.70
C VAL A 68 16.30 2.11 -26.14
N ASP A 69 17.34 2.34 -26.93
CA ASP A 69 17.29 2.80 -28.33
C ASP A 69 17.01 4.31 -28.54
N ASP A 70 16.98 4.74 -29.81
CA ASP A 70 16.71 6.12 -30.27
C ASP A 70 15.24 6.55 -30.08
N ASP A 71 14.44 5.76 -29.36
CA ASP A 71 13.07 6.11 -29.03
C ASP A 71 13.02 7.23 -27.98
N THR A 72 12.02 8.08 -28.13
CA THR A 72 11.76 9.22 -27.24
C THR A 72 11.22 8.78 -25.87
N SER A 73 10.77 7.53 -25.78
CA SER A 73 10.05 6.98 -24.63
C SER A 73 11.02 6.41 -23.59
N GLY A 74 11.24 7.15 -22.50
CA GLY A 74 12.09 6.70 -21.40
C GLY A 74 11.43 5.64 -20.51
N TYR A 75 12.25 4.80 -19.87
CA TYR A 75 11.85 3.86 -18.83
C TYR A 75 12.21 4.42 -17.46
N LEU A 76 11.24 4.46 -16.54
CA LEU A 76 11.49 4.93 -15.17
C LEU A 76 12.37 3.93 -14.41
N LEU A 77 13.48 4.39 -13.85
CA LEU A 77 14.33 3.53 -13.03
C LEU A 77 13.77 3.36 -11.62
N LEU A 78 13.63 2.11 -11.20
CA LEU A 78 13.19 1.69 -9.88
C LEU A 78 14.31 0.96 -9.15
N PHE A 79 14.55 1.35 -7.90
CA PHE A 79 15.46 0.70 -6.98
C PHE A 79 14.65 0.01 -5.88
N LYS A 80 15.09 -1.16 -5.42
CA LYS A 80 14.37 -1.91 -4.38
C LYS A 80 14.58 -1.28 -3.01
N GLU A 81 15.76 -0.71 -2.80
CA GLU A 81 16.17 -0.13 -1.53
C GLU A 81 16.74 1.29 -1.68
N ASP A 82 16.63 2.09 -0.62
CA ASP A 82 17.15 3.47 -0.59
C ASP A 82 18.67 3.52 -0.83
N PHE A 83 19.39 2.62 -0.17
CA PHE A 83 20.85 2.57 -0.28
C PHE A 83 21.33 2.18 -1.69
N GLU A 84 20.54 1.41 -2.44
CA GLU A 84 20.86 1.07 -3.83
C GLU A 84 20.75 2.31 -4.73
N ALA A 85 19.67 3.08 -4.56
CA ALA A 85 19.46 4.33 -5.29
C ALA A 85 20.57 5.35 -4.97
N MET A 86 20.92 5.49 -3.68
CA MET A 86 22.00 6.37 -3.25
C MET A 86 23.36 5.90 -3.76
N SER A 87 23.64 4.59 -3.76
CA SER A 87 24.88 4.02 -4.30
C SER A 87 25.00 4.29 -5.80
N TYR A 88 23.92 4.08 -6.56
CA TYR A 88 23.88 4.39 -7.98
C TYR A 88 24.13 5.87 -8.25
N LEU A 89 23.46 6.76 -7.52
CA LEU A 89 23.63 8.20 -7.65
C LEU A 89 25.05 8.65 -7.34
N ASN A 90 25.65 8.13 -6.26
CA ASN A 90 27.03 8.44 -5.89
C ASN A 90 28.05 7.90 -6.91
N THR A 91 27.75 6.78 -7.57
CA THR A 91 28.66 6.17 -8.55
C THR A 91 28.59 6.86 -9.91
N HIS A 92 27.38 7.15 -10.40
CA HIS A 92 27.16 7.59 -11.79
C HIS A 92 26.86 9.08 -11.93
N ALA A 93 26.52 9.78 -10.83
CA ALA A 93 26.06 11.17 -10.85
C ALA A 93 26.50 11.96 -9.62
N ALA A 94 27.69 11.67 -9.07
CA ALA A 94 28.23 12.32 -7.87
C ALA A 94 28.19 13.86 -7.97
N ASP A 95 28.54 14.40 -9.14
CA ASP A 95 28.57 15.84 -9.40
C ASP A 95 27.18 16.49 -9.35
N LEU A 96 26.14 15.69 -9.57
CA LEU A 96 24.73 16.10 -9.57
C LEU A 96 24.03 15.76 -8.26
N ALA A 97 24.71 15.14 -7.28
CA ALA A 97 24.09 14.65 -6.06
C ALA A 97 23.33 15.72 -5.27
N ASN A 98 23.85 16.96 -5.24
CA ASN A 98 23.18 18.08 -4.57
C ASN A 98 21.86 18.51 -5.24
N ARG A 99 21.67 18.17 -6.51
CA ARG A 99 20.50 18.50 -7.32
C ARG A 99 19.56 17.32 -7.48
N LEU A 100 19.99 16.12 -7.15
CA LEU A 100 19.18 14.91 -7.19
C LEU A 100 18.70 14.56 -5.80
N THR A 101 17.60 13.83 -5.72
CA THR A 101 17.03 13.33 -4.47
C THR A 101 16.45 11.95 -4.72
N VAL A 102 16.60 11.07 -3.73
CA VAL A 102 15.91 9.79 -3.72
C VAL A 102 14.54 10.00 -3.06
N GLU A 103 13.48 9.50 -3.69
CA GLU A 103 12.11 9.57 -3.20
C GLU A 103 11.50 8.17 -3.17
N PRO A 104 10.73 7.80 -2.12
CA PRO A 104 9.96 6.56 -2.11
C PRO A 104 8.73 6.68 -3.02
N LEU A 105 8.42 5.62 -3.74
CA LEU A 105 7.29 5.48 -4.65
C LEU A 105 6.52 4.18 -4.34
N ALA A 106 5.24 4.31 -4.05
CA ALA A 106 4.36 3.17 -3.84
C ALA A 106 4.02 2.47 -5.17
N SER A 107 3.96 1.14 -5.18
CA SER A 107 3.72 0.34 -6.39
C SER A 107 2.40 0.69 -7.11
N ASN A 108 1.36 1.03 -6.34
CA ASN A 108 0.07 1.47 -6.88
C ASN A 108 0.11 2.84 -7.59
N GLN A 109 1.14 3.66 -7.34
CA GLN A 109 1.31 4.97 -7.97
C GLN A 109 2.08 4.90 -9.29
N ILE A 110 2.85 3.82 -9.53
CA ILE A 110 3.72 3.66 -10.71
C ILE A 110 2.93 3.89 -12.00
N GLY A 111 1.78 3.21 -12.17
CA GLY A 111 0.99 3.33 -13.40
C GLY A 111 0.50 4.75 -13.69
N SER A 112 0.17 5.53 -12.65
CA SER A 112 -0.23 6.93 -12.82
C SER A 112 0.95 7.82 -13.20
N LEU A 113 2.14 7.53 -12.66
CA LEU A 113 3.37 8.24 -12.96
C LEU A 113 3.82 8.00 -14.41
N LEU A 114 3.82 6.73 -14.85
CA LEU A 114 4.19 6.37 -16.22
C LEU A 114 3.33 7.09 -17.26
N LYS A 115 2.00 7.06 -17.08
CA LYS A 115 1.04 7.74 -17.97
C LYS A 115 1.22 9.25 -18.00
N ARG A 116 1.45 9.87 -16.84
CA ARG A 116 1.60 11.33 -16.73
C ARG A 116 2.86 11.85 -17.41
N TRP A 117 3.94 11.08 -17.38
CA TRP A 117 5.24 11.48 -17.92
C TRP A 117 5.55 10.87 -19.29
N GLY A 118 4.66 10.04 -19.82
CA GLY A 118 4.83 9.40 -21.14
C GLY A 118 5.95 8.37 -21.16
N PHE A 119 6.19 7.68 -20.04
CA PHE A 119 7.21 6.63 -19.96
C PHE A 119 6.67 5.33 -20.57
N ALA A 120 7.51 4.62 -21.34
CA ALA A 120 7.16 3.34 -21.95
C ALA A 120 7.00 2.21 -20.92
N GLY A 121 7.68 2.32 -19.78
CA GLY A 121 7.68 1.29 -18.75
C GLY A 121 8.60 1.62 -17.59
N VAL A 122 8.97 0.57 -16.85
CA VAL A 122 9.91 0.65 -15.73
C VAL A 122 11.15 -0.20 -16.00
N GLY A 123 12.29 0.27 -15.52
CA GLY A 123 13.53 -0.49 -15.45
C GLY A 123 13.89 -0.77 -14.01
N ILE A 124 13.87 -2.03 -13.58
CA ILE A 124 14.29 -2.40 -12.23
C ILE A 124 15.81 -2.54 -12.25
N VAL A 125 16.49 -1.77 -11.41
CA VAL A 125 17.96 -1.82 -11.27
C VAL A 125 18.29 -2.97 -10.31
N ASN A 126 18.96 -4.01 -10.81
CA ASN A 126 19.33 -5.18 -10.01
C ASN A 126 20.72 -5.05 -9.38
N ASP A 127 21.66 -4.38 -10.05
CA ASP A 127 22.98 -4.06 -9.51
C ASP A 127 23.29 -2.56 -9.77
N PRO A 128 23.47 -1.73 -8.73
CA PRO A 128 23.74 -0.31 -8.90
C PRO A 128 25.15 0.00 -9.40
N LEU A 129 26.12 -0.91 -9.23
CA LEU A 129 27.52 -0.74 -9.63
C LEU A 129 27.73 -1.16 -11.08
N LEU A 130 27.05 -2.23 -11.51
CA LEU A 130 27.01 -2.72 -12.89
C LEU A 130 25.54 -2.77 -13.32
N PRO A 131 24.98 -1.70 -13.91
CA PRO A 131 23.53 -1.56 -14.09
C PRO A 131 22.94 -2.58 -15.07
N GLU A 132 22.60 -3.75 -14.55
CA GLU A 132 21.68 -4.69 -15.18
C GLU A 132 20.25 -4.22 -14.89
N ILE A 133 19.58 -3.76 -15.95
CA ILE A 133 18.24 -3.19 -15.88
C ILE A 133 17.26 -4.17 -16.53
N GLU A 134 16.28 -4.62 -15.75
CA GLU A 134 15.17 -5.42 -16.27
C GLU A 134 14.04 -4.49 -16.71
N PHE A 135 13.77 -4.44 -18.01
CA PHE A 135 12.74 -3.59 -18.59
C PHE A 135 11.40 -4.31 -18.64
N LEU A 136 10.41 -3.75 -17.95
CA LEU A 136 9.02 -4.21 -18.00
C LEU A 136 8.20 -3.18 -18.79
N GLN A 137 7.79 -3.56 -20.00
CA GLN A 137 6.88 -2.78 -20.83
C GLN A 137 5.44 -2.98 -20.35
N HIS A 138 4.71 -1.89 -20.20
CA HIS A 138 3.27 -1.95 -19.99
C HIS A 138 2.59 -1.94 -21.37
N ILE A 139 2.12 -3.11 -21.82
CA ILE A 139 1.33 -3.28 -23.06
C ILE A 139 -0.09 -2.74 -22.85
#